data_AF-A0A2E0M775-F1
#
_entry.id   AF-A0A2E0M775-F1
#
_cell.length_a   1.000
_cell.length_b   1.000
_cell.length_c   1.000
_cell.angle_alpha   90.00
_cell.angle_beta   90.00
_cell.angle_gamma   90.00
#
_symmetry.space_group_name_H-M   'P 1'
#
loop_
_entity.id
_entity.type
_entity.pdbx_description
1 polymer ?
#
loop_
_entity_poly.entity_id
_entity_poly.type
_entity_poly.pdbx_seq_one_letter_code
_entity_poly.pdbx_strand_id
1 'polypeptide(L)' 'MNLSSNDRLVRVFGGFVMVGVEYASEFNWDVLLLAIGCWSLLTSAVGFCPFYKLFGHSTCPI' A
#
# COMPACT_ATOMS: atom_id res chain seq x y z
N MET A 1 14.94 1.01 5.60
CA MET A 1 13.60 1.61 5.40
C MET A 1 13.70 2.55 4.21
N ASN A 2 12.77 2.44 3.27
CA ASN A 2 12.76 3.29 2.05
C ASN A 2 11.47 4.13 1.95
N LEU A 3 10.61 4.05 2.97
CA LEU A 3 9.35 4.77 3.08
C LEU A 3 9.41 5.76 4.24
N SER A 4 9.16 7.03 3.94
CA SER A 4 8.90 8.09 4.93
C SER A 4 7.55 7.87 5.60
N SER A 5 7.36 8.51 6.76
CA SER A 5 6.08 8.53 7.47
C SER A 5 4.93 9.06 6.60
N ASN A 6 5.20 10.02 5.71
CA ASN A 6 4.15 10.58 4.85
C ASN A 6 3.63 9.56 3.83
N ASP A 7 4.53 8.87 3.12
CA ASP A 7 4.16 7.80 2.19
C ASP A 7 3.49 6.61 2.89
N ARG A 8 3.95 6.27 4.10
CA ARG A 8 3.29 5.22 4.91
C ARG A 8 1.84 5.60 5.18
N LEU A 9 1.58 6.84 5.57
CA LEU A 9 0.24 7.31 5.89
C LEU A 9 -0.70 7.24 4.68
N VAL A 10 -0.25 7.73 3.52
CA VAL A 10 -1.02 7.66 2.27
C VAL A 10 -1.35 6.21 1.88
N ARG A 11 -0.38 5.29 2.04
CA ARG A 11 -0.58 3.86 1.74
C ARG A 11 -1.52 3.17 2.71
N VAL A 12 -1.49 3.54 3.99
CA VAL A 12 -2.44 3.03 4.99
C VAL A 12 -3.85 3.44 4.61
N PHE A 13 -4.08 4.73 4.38
CA PHE A 13 -5.40 5.23 3.99
C PHE A 13 -5.88 4.63 2.67
N GLY A 14 -5.04 4.64 1.64
CA GLY A 14 -5.39 4.04 0.34
C GLY A 14 -5.67 2.53 0.44
N GLY A 15 -4.88 1.81 1.23
CA GLY A 15 -5.08 0.37 1.46
C GLY A 15 -6.41 0.07 2.16
N PHE A 16 -6.74 0.81 3.22
CA PHE A 16 -8.04 0.68 3.90
C PHE A 16 -9.21 1.04 3.00
N VAL A 17 -9.08 2.08 2.16
CA VAL A 17 -10.12 2.44 1.19
C VAL A 17 -10.33 1.30 0.18
N MET A 18 -9.26 0.73 -0.38
CA MET A 18 -9.39 -0.37 -1.35
C MET A 18 -10.04 -1.61 -0.74
N VAL A 19 -9.62 -2.02 0.45
CA VAL A 19 -10.23 -3.17 1.16
C VAL A 19 -11.68 -2.86 1.57
N GLY A 20 -11.96 -1.64 2.03
CA GLY A 20 -13.31 -1.23 2.40
C GLY A 20 -14.26 -1.18 1.20
N VAL A 21 -13.78 -0.74 0.03
CA VAL A 21 -14.55 -0.71 -1.22
C VAL A 21 -14.82 -2.11 -1.73
N GLU A 22 -13.84 -3.01 -1.68
CA GLU A 22 -14.04 -4.44 -2.01
C GLU A 22 -15.11 -5.06 -1.09
N TYR A 23 -15.00 -4.86 0.22
CA TYR A 23 -16.02 -5.39 1.14
C TYR A 23 -17.43 -4.81 0.91
N ALA A 24 -17.51 -3.55 0.48
CA ALA A 24 -18.79 -2.86 0.26
C ALA A 24 -19.39 -3.09 -1.14
N SER A 25 -18.64 -3.66 -2.08
CA SER A 25 -19.03 -3.72 -3.48
C SER A 25 -18.95 -5.13 -4.04
N GLU A 26 -19.95 -5.56 -4.80
CA GLU A 26 -19.99 -6.89 -5.44
C GLU A 26 -19.23 -6.89 -6.78
N PHE A 27 -18.02 -6.32 -6.84
CA PHE A 27 -17.27 -6.24 -8.09
C PHE A 27 -16.60 -7.58 -8.43
N ASN A 28 -16.55 -7.97 -9.70
CA ASN A 28 -15.80 -9.19 -10.12
C ASN A 28 -14.27 -9.10 -9.90
N TRP A 29 -13.76 -7.98 -9.39
CA TRP A 29 -12.34 -7.71 -9.19
C TRP A 29 -11.92 -7.76 -7.71
N ASP A 30 -12.76 -8.33 -6.84
CA ASP A 30 -12.57 -8.38 -5.39
C ASP A 30 -11.18 -8.88 -5.00
N VAL A 31 -10.74 -10.01 -5.56
CA VAL A 31 -9.42 -10.59 -5.27
C VAL A 31 -8.27 -9.65 -5.62
N LEU A 32 -8.38 -8.88 -6.72
CA LEU A 32 -7.32 -7.96 -7.12
C LEU A 32 -7.27 -6.73 -6.20
N LEU A 33 -8.42 -6.16 -5.88
CA LEU A 33 -8.51 -5.00 -4.98
C LEU A 33 -8.04 -5.37 -3.57
N LEU A 34 -8.45 -6.54 -3.07
CA LEU A 34 -7.99 -7.06 -1.79
C LEU A 34 -6.47 -7.29 -1.79
N ALA A 35 -5.92 -7.88 -2.86
CA ALA A 35 -4.48 -8.12 -2.97
C ALA A 35 -3.68 -6.81 -2.96
N ILE A 36 -4.11 -5.80 -3.73
CA ILE A 36 -3.43 -4.49 -3.79
C ILE A 36 -3.59 -3.75 -2.45
N GLY A 37 -4.78 -3.77 -1.85
CA GLY A 37 -5.05 -3.15 -0.55
C GLY A 37 -4.20 -3.76 0.56
N CYS A 38 -4.20 -5.10 0.67
CA CYS A 38 -3.35 -5.82 1.61
C CYS A 38 -1.86 -5.56 1.39
N TRP A 39 -1.42 -5.56 0.13
CA TRP A 39 -0.02 -5.25 -0.20
C TRP A 39 0.36 -3.83 0.24
N SER A 40 -0.51 -2.84 0.00
CA SER A 40 -0.30 -1.46 0.44
C SER A 40 -0.16 -1.36 1.97
N LEU A 41 -1.04 -2.06 2.70
CA LEU A 41 -1.01 -2.11 4.16
C LEU A 41 0.26 -2.79 4.69
N LEU A 42 0.61 -3.98 4.19
CA LEU A 42 1.80 -4.73 4.60
C LEU A 42 3.09 -3.93 4.39
N THR A 43 3.24 -3.33 3.20
CA THR A 43 4.42 -2.52 2.88
C THR A 43 4.52 -1.25 3.74
N SER A 44 3.39 -0.66 4.12
CA SER A 44 3.35 0.47 5.06
C SER A 44 3.73 0.05 6.49
N ALA A 45 3.25 -1.11 6.97
CA ALA A 45 3.59 -1.64 8.29
C ALA A 45 5.09 -1.94 8.40
N VAL A 46 5.66 -2.66 7.41
CA VAL A 46 7.10 -2.98 7.38
C VAL A 46 7.97 -1.74 7.13
N GLY A 47 7.44 -0.71 6.45
CA GLY A 47 8.22 0.50 6.08
C GLY A 47 9.22 0.26 4.96
N PHE A 48 8.93 -0.76 4.17
CA PHE A 48 9.76 -1.18 3.07
C PHE A 48 8.88 -1.55 1.88
N CYS A 49 9.09 -0.87 0.76
CA CYS A 49 8.44 -1.20 -0.50
C CYS A 49 9.49 -1.85 -1.42
N PRO A 50 9.34 -3.14 -1.80
CA PRO A 50 10.32 -3.82 -2.65
C PRO A 50 10.39 -3.21 -4.04
N PHE A 51 9.28 -2.67 -4.57
CA PHE A 51 9.29 -1.93 -5.84
C PHE A 51 10.19 -0.69 -5.78
N TYR A 52 10.15 0.07 -4.68
CA TYR A 52 11.02 1.24 -4.53
C TYR A 52 12.50 0.82 -4.49
N LYS A 53 12.82 -0.32 -3.85
CA LYS A 53 14.18 -0.87 -3.90
C LYS A 53 14.58 -1.31 -5.31
N LEU A 54 13.67 -1.93 -6.06
CA LEU A 54 13.95 -2.36 -7.44
C LEU A 54 14.26 -1.18 -8.37
N PHE A 55 13.57 -0.04 -8.17
CA PHE A 55 13.80 1.20 -8.90
C PHE A 55 14.88 2.12 -8.27
N GLY A 56 15.55 1.69 -7.21
CA GLY A 56 16.56 2.51 -6.52
C GLY A 56 16.02 3.77 -5.85
N HIS A 57 14.71 3.85 -5.61
CA HIS A 57 14.05 5.02 -5.03
C HIS A 57 13.89 4.90 -3.51
N SER A 58 13.96 6.03 -2.83
CA SER A 58 13.60 6.20 -1.42
C SER A 58 12.82 7.50 -1.28
N THR A 59 11.78 7.50 -0.47
CA THR A 59 11.05 8.72 -0.09
C THR A 59 11.43 9.20 1.32
N CYS A 60 12.35 8.49 1.99
CA CYS A 60 12.90 8.95 3.26
C CYS A 60 13.65 10.28 3.04
N PRO A 61 13.45 11.29 3.91
CA PRO A 61 14.25 12.50 3.87
C PRO A 61 15.74 12.14 4.10
N ILE A 62 16.61 12.76 3.31
CA ILE A 62 18.07 12.71 3.46
C ILE A 62 18.54 13.51 4.67
#